data_AF-Q5B9H7-F1
#
_entry.id   AF-Q5B9H7-F1
#
_cell.length_a   1.000
_cell.length_b   1.000
_cell.length_c   1.000
_cell.angle_alpha   90.00
_cell.angle_beta   90.00
_cell.angle_gamma   90.00
#
_symmetry.space_group_name_H-M   'P 1'
#
loop_
_entity.id
_entity.type
_entity.pdbx_description
1 polymer ?
#
loop_
_entity_poly.entity_id
_entity_poly.type
_entity_poly.pdbx_seq_one_letter_code
_entity_poly.pdbx_strand_id
1 'polypeptide(L)'
;MACGAIHCAGKAIAAPADGFRHGLDQLRYIEMNGGISGPGGSLEPSMGLEPNTCGEVYCFYSTSIRWCNEDKKHYKTMLYQHIREGAQDVYHKCLTKYKGKDVSGGVIDHNDNWSVIVQEDARCKH
;
A
#
# COMPACT_ATOMS: atom_id res chain seq x y z
N MET A 1 -9.82 -4.40 14.43
CA MET A 1 -8.84 -3.73 15.31
C MET A 1 -7.53 -4.49 15.16
N ALA A 2 -6.68 -4.10 14.21
CA ALA A 2 -5.34 -4.65 14.06
C ALA A 2 -4.36 -3.54 14.45
N CYS A 3 -3.69 -3.71 15.58
CA CYS A 3 -2.72 -2.72 16.07
C CYS A 3 -1.39 -2.97 15.35
N GLY A 4 -1.29 -2.47 14.12
CA GLY A 4 -0.03 -2.37 13.40
C GLY A 4 0.75 -1.14 13.84
N ALA A 5 2.09 -1.22 13.88
CA ALA A 5 2.93 -0.07 14.17
C ALA A 5 3.09 0.77 12.91
N ILE A 6 2.71 2.06 12.99
CA ILE A 6 2.88 3.00 11.87
C ILE A 6 4.12 3.85 12.11
N HIS A 7 5.04 3.79 11.16
CA HIS A 7 6.29 4.53 11.12
C HIS A 7 6.26 5.53 9.96
N CYS A 8 6.02 6.80 10.26
CA CYS A 8 5.99 7.84 9.24
C CYS A 8 7.36 8.08 8.63
N ALA A 9 7.40 8.23 7.30
CA ALA A 9 8.62 8.49 6.57
C ALA A 9 9.14 9.91 6.87
N GLY A 10 10.45 10.12 6.69
CA GLY A 10 11.00 11.46 6.70
C GLY A 10 10.34 12.32 5.62
N LYS A 11 10.09 13.60 5.91
CA LYS A 11 9.35 14.51 5.00
C LYS A 11 9.90 14.57 3.57
N ALA A 12 11.19 14.30 3.38
CA ALA A 12 11.88 14.32 2.09
C ALA A 12 11.69 13.06 1.23
N ILE A 13 11.11 11.98 1.79
CA ILE A 13 10.82 10.72 1.09
C ILE A 13 9.33 10.34 1.20
N ALA A 14 8.52 11.21 1.82
CA ALA A 14 7.07 11.07 1.84
C ALA A 14 6.49 11.40 0.46
N ALA A 15 5.54 10.60 0.00
CA ALA A 15 4.92 10.78 -1.30
C ALA A 15 4.08 12.08 -1.36
N PRO A 16 3.90 12.67 -2.55
CA PRO A 16 2.89 13.71 -2.77
C PRO A 16 1.50 13.22 -2.32
N ALA A 17 0.79 14.02 -1.51
CA ALA A 17 -0.49 13.59 -0.92
C ALA A 17 -1.60 13.38 -1.98
N ASP A 18 -1.54 14.06 -3.11
CA ASP A 18 -2.40 13.88 -4.27
C ASP A 18 -2.13 12.54 -4.98
N GLY A 19 -0.85 12.20 -5.21
CA GLY A 19 -0.45 10.91 -5.76
C GLY A 19 -0.82 9.74 -4.86
N PHE A 20 -0.65 9.89 -3.55
CA PHE A 20 -1.08 8.88 -2.57
C PHE A 20 -2.61 8.70 -2.61
N ARG A 21 -3.39 9.78 -2.58
CA ARG A 21 -4.86 9.67 -2.67
C ARG A 21 -5.30 8.99 -3.96
N HIS A 22 -4.67 9.32 -5.09
CA HIS A 22 -4.93 8.62 -6.34
C HIS A 22 -4.60 7.12 -6.25
N GLY A 23 -3.50 6.75 -5.59
CA GLY A 23 -3.18 5.36 -5.29
C GLY A 23 -4.26 4.65 -4.49
N LEU A 24 -4.82 5.29 -3.45
CA LEU A 24 -5.93 4.74 -2.67
C LEU A 24 -7.19 4.52 -3.52
N ASP A 25 -7.52 5.48 -4.41
CA ASP A 25 -8.66 5.38 -5.31
C ASP A 25 -8.49 4.24 -6.33
N GLN A 26 -7.27 4.04 -6.85
CA GLN A 26 -6.95 2.91 -7.74
C GLN A 26 -7.06 1.57 -7.04
N LEU A 27 -6.54 1.45 -5.81
CA LEU A 27 -6.68 0.21 -5.03
C LEU A 27 -8.15 -0.09 -4.71
N ARG A 28 -8.95 0.94 -4.44
CA ARG A 28 -10.41 0.79 -4.26
C ARG A 28 -11.11 0.35 -5.54
N TYR A 29 -10.69 0.88 -6.68
CA TYR A 29 -11.22 0.45 -7.98
C TYR A 29 -10.94 -1.04 -8.22
N ILE A 30 -9.72 -1.50 -7.91
CA ILE A 30 -9.33 -2.91 -7.99
C ILE A 30 -10.16 -3.74 -7.02
N GLU A 31 -10.31 -3.35 -5.76
CA GLU A 31 -11.16 -4.01 -4.77
C GLU A 31 -12.59 -4.26 -5.31
N MET A 32 -13.18 -3.25 -5.95
CA MET A 32 -14.56 -3.33 -6.44
C MET A 32 -14.73 -4.07 -7.78
N ASN A 33 -13.71 -4.07 -8.65
CA ASN A 33 -13.86 -4.51 -10.05
C ASN A 33 -12.85 -5.57 -10.50
N GLY A 34 -11.82 -5.86 -9.70
CA GLY A 34 -10.69 -6.72 -10.06
C GLY A 34 -10.85 -8.20 -9.72
N GLY A 35 -12.00 -8.60 -9.16
CA GLY A 35 -12.27 -10.00 -8.83
C GLY A 35 -12.39 -10.89 -10.07
N ILE A 36 -12.11 -12.19 -9.91
CA ILE A 36 -12.23 -13.18 -10.98
C ILE A 36 -13.48 -14.02 -10.75
N SER A 37 -14.40 -14.01 -11.70
CA SER A 37 -15.61 -14.84 -11.65
C SER A 37 -15.40 -16.15 -12.41
N GLY A 38 -15.71 -17.29 -11.79
CA GLY A 38 -15.63 -18.61 -12.41
C GLY A 38 -16.71 -19.59 -11.92
N PRO A 39 -16.71 -20.85 -12.41
CA PRO A 39 -17.73 -21.85 -12.07
C PRO A 39 -17.84 -22.19 -10.56
N GLY A 40 -16.82 -21.83 -9.77
CA GLY A 40 -16.79 -22.00 -8.31
C GLY A 40 -17.14 -20.73 -7.50
N GLY A 41 -17.55 -19.64 -8.15
CA GLY A 41 -17.84 -18.35 -7.51
C GLY A 41 -16.90 -17.22 -7.93
N SER A 42 -16.96 -16.10 -7.22
CA SER A 42 -16.08 -14.95 -7.42
C SER A 42 -14.92 -15.01 -6.41
N LEU A 43 -13.70 -14.95 -6.92
CA LEU A 43 -12.50 -14.75 -6.11
C LEU A 43 -12.24 -13.26 -5.99
N GLU A 44 -12.08 -12.80 -4.75
CA GLU A 44 -11.72 -11.41 -4.48
C GLU A 44 -10.33 -11.07 -5.04
N PRO A 45 -10.14 -9.83 -5.52
CA PRO A 45 -8.85 -9.38 -6.03
C PRO A 45 -7.80 -9.48 -4.94
N SER A 46 -6.72 -10.18 -5.25
CA SER A 46 -5.61 -10.38 -4.33
C SER A 46 -4.27 -10.42 -5.08
N MET A 47 -3.20 -10.17 -4.34
CA MET A 47 -1.83 -10.38 -4.79
C MET A 47 -1.17 -11.33 -3.82
N GLY A 48 -0.37 -12.27 -4.33
CA GLY A 48 0.44 -13.12 -3.46
C GLY A 48 1.92 -12.97 -3.74
N LEU A 49 2.70 -13.16 -2.68
CA LEU A 49 4.14 -12.91 -2.66
C LEU A 49 4.88 -14.06 -1.96
N GLU A 50 6.05 -14.35 -2.50
CA GLU A 50 7.03 -15.26 -1.90
C GLU A 50 7.55 -14.70 -0.56
N PRO A 51 8.09 -15.57 0.32
CA PRO A 51 8.68 -15.15 1.59
C PRO A 51 9.73 -14.03 1.44
N ASN A 52 9.71 -13.04 2.33
CA ASN A 52 10.60 -11.87 2.34
C ASN A 52 10.63 -11.07 1.02
N THR A 53 9.50 -10.94 0.33
CA THR A 53 9.42 -10.14 -0.90
C THR A 53 8.38 -9.03 -0.78
N CYS A 54 8.56 -7.97 -1.57
CA CYS A 54 7.61 -6.86 -1.70
C CYS A 54 7.10 -6.79 -3.13
N GLY A 55 5.80 -6.53 -3.27
CA GLY A 55 5.11 -6.34 -4.54
C GLY A 55 4.63 -4.90 -4.67
N GLU A 56 4.87 -4.28 -5.82
CA GLU A 56 4.32 -2.97 -6.14
C GLU A 56 2.87 -3.09 -6.59
N VAL A 57 1.98 -2.36 -5.91
CA VAL A 57 0.54 -2.36 -6.21
C VAL A 57 0.09 -1.04 -6.85
N TYR A 58 0.92 -0.01 -6.76
CA TYR A 58 0.70 1.27 -7.42
C TYR A 58 2.02 2.02 -7.60
N CYS A 59 2.22 2.60 -8.79
CA CYS A 59 3.39 3.41 -9.12
C CYS A 59 3.02 4.50 -10.13
N PHE A 60 2.58 5.66 -9.64
CA PHE A 60 2.20 6.82 -10.46
C PHE A 60 2.29 8.11 -9.63
N TYR A 61 2.33 9.29 -10.26
CA TYR A 61 2.44 10.59 -9.56
C TYR A 61 3.59 10.66 -8.53
N SER A 62 4.76 10.12 -8.87
CA SER A 62 5.92 9.98 -7.97
C SER A 62 5.64 9.21 -6.68
N THR A 63 4.58 8.41 -6.64
CA THR A 63 4.13 7.69 -5.45
C THR A 63 4.19 6.18 -5.70
N SER A 64 4.92 5.47 -4.84
CA SER A 64 4.94 4.00 -4.82
C SER A 64 4.16 3.51 -3.60
N ILE A 65 3.22 2.59 -3.82
CA ILE A 65 2.57 1.81 -2.77
C ILE A 65 2.96 0.35 -2.99
N ARG A 66 3.52 -0.26 -1.94
CA ARG A 66 3.97 -1.66 -1.95
C ARG A 66 3.39 -2.37 -0.75
N TRP A 67 3.09 -3.65 -0.90
CA TRP A 67 2.89 -4.54 0.24
C TRP A 67 4.03 -5.55 0.28
N CYS A 68 4.41 -5.97 1.48
CA CYS A 68 5.50 -6.91 1.68
C CYS A 68 5.01 -8.12 2.47
N ASN A 69 5.43 -9.31 2.03
CA ASN A 69 5.36 -10.53 2.80
C ASN A 69 6.62 -10.62 3.67
N GLU A 70 6.49 -10.25 4.93
CA GLU A 70 7.59 -10.28 5.92
C GLU A 70 7.74 -11.69 6.54
N ASP A 71 6.90 -12.65 6.15
CA ASP A 71 7.08 -14.04 6.57
C ASP A 71 8.32 -14.61 5.90
N LYS A 72 9.14 -15.28 6.71
CA LYS A 72 10.43 -15.81 6.26
C LYS A 72 10.34 -17.15 5.55
N LYS A 73 9.18 -17.81 5.60
CA LYS A 73 9.03 -19.22 5.21
C LYS A 73 7.83 -19.46 4.30
N HIS A 74 6.75 -18.71 4.44
CA HIS A 74 5.49 -19.02 3.78
C HIS A 74 5.11 -17.98 2.74
N TYR A 75 4.66 -18.47 1.58
CA TYR A 75 3.91 -17.67 0.63
C TYR A 75 2.67 -17.09 1.31
N LYS A 76 2.36 -15.82 1.03
CA LYS A 76 1.14 -15.16 1.51
C LYS A 76 0.36 -14.58 0.34
N THR A 77 -0.96 -14.63 0.47
CA THR A 77 -1.89 -13.90 -0.39
C THR A 77 -2.52 -12.79 0.44
N MET A 78 -2.59 -11.59 -0.13
CA MET A 78 -3.20 -10.43 0.50
C MET A 78 -4.29 -9.85 -0.40
N LEU A 79 -5.47 -9.58 0.17
CA LEU A 79 -6.55 -8.88 -0.51
C LEU A 79 -6.15 -7.42 -0.75
N TYR A 80 -6.51 -6.87 -1.91
CA TYR A 80 -6.26 -5.44 -2.19
C TYR A 80 -6.95 -4.52 -1.18
N GLN A 81 -8.09 -4.94 -0.62
CA GLN A 81 -8.77 -4.22 0.45
C GLN A 81 -7.85 -3.99 1.67
N HIS A 82 -7.17 -5.03 2.17
CA HIS A 82 -6.30 -4.90 3.34
C HIS A 82 -5.09 -4.01 3.05
N ILE A 83 -4.53 -4.10 1.84
CA ILE A 83 -3.42 -3.25 1.41
C ILE A 83 -3.88 -1.78 1.37
N ARG A 84 -5.07 -1.52 0.80
CA ARG A 84 -5.67 -0.19 0.75
C ARG A 84 -5.92 0.37 2.15
N GLU A 85 -6.48 -0.43 3.06
CA GLU A 85 -6.77 -0.02 4.44
C GLU A 85 -5.48 0.33 5.19
N GLY A 86 -4.44 -0.50 5.11
CA GLY A 86 -3.12 -0.19 5.68
C GLY A 86 -2.51 1.09 5.09
N ALA A 87 -2.59 1.26 3.77
CA ALA A 87 -2.14 2.48 3.11
C ALA A 87 -2.97 3.71 3.55
N GLN A 88 -4.27 3.57 3.76
CA GLN A 88 -5.15 4.65 4.20
C GLN A 88 -4.82 5.09 5.64
N ASP A 89 -4.49 4.14 6.52
CA ASP A 89 -4.04 4.45 7.88
C ASP A 89 -2.71 5.23 7.88
N VAL A 90 -1.76 4.82 7.02
CA VAL A 90 -0.52 5.59 6.80
C VAL A 90 -0.84 6.99 6.27
N TYR A 91 -1.74 7.11 5.29
CA TYR A 91 -2.12 8.41 4.72
C TYR A 91 -2.59 9.37 5.80
N HIS A 92 -3.57 8.97 6.61
CA HIS A 92 -4.16 9.82 7.64
C HIS A 92 -3.18 10.15 8.76
N LYS A 93 -2.39 9.17 9.22
CA LYS A 93 -1.49 9.35 10.35
C LYS A 93 -0.23 10.15 9.99
N CYS A 94 0.25 10.02 8.76
CA CYS A 94 1.52 10.61 8.31
C CYS A 94 1.36 11.84 7.41
N LEU A 95 0.14 12.32 7.19
CA LEU A 95 -0.11 13.54 6.42
C LEU A 95 0.52 14.75 7.11
N THR A 96 1.42 15.42 6.40
CA THR A 96 2.14 16.61 6.88
C THR A 96 2.43 17.56 5.73
N LYS A 97 2.89 18.78 6.04
CA LYS A 97 3.44 19.72 5.06
C LYS A 97 4.96 19.60 4.95
N TYR A 98 5.45 19.67 3.71
CA TYR A 98 6.87 19.81 3.36
C TYR A 98 7.02 20.80 2.21
N LYS A 99 7.82 21.87 2.41
CA LYS A 99 8.03 22.95 1.43
C LYS A 99 6.72 23.53 0.85
N GLY A 100 5.71 23.71 1.71
CA GLY A 100 4.40 24.25 1.32
C GLY A 100 3.45 23.26 0.62
N LYS A 101 3.88 22.02 0.36
CA LYS A 101 3.06 20.96 -0.25
C LYS A 101 2.65 19.93 0.78
N ASP A 102 1.49 19.33 0.60
CA ASP A 102 1.03 18.21 1.42
C ASP A 102 1.72 16.92 0.93
N VAL A 103 2.31 16.19 1.87
CA VAL A 103 2.99 14.92 1.65
C VAL A 103 2.55 13.91 2.71
N SER A 104 2.53 12.63 2.35
CA SER A 104 2.27 11.54 3.30
C SER A 104 3.01 10.28 2.85
N GLY A 105 3.43 9.46 3.80
CA GLY A 105 4.20 8.26 3.53
C GLY A 105 4.78 7.66 4.80
N GLY A 106 5.16 6.40 4.73
CA GLY A 106 5.59 5.62 5.87
C GLY A 106 5.41 4.13 5.64
N VAL A 107 5.59 3.39 6.71
CA VAL A 107 5.36 1.96 6.79
C VAL A 107 4.30 1.68 7.84
N ILE A 108 3.42 0.73 7.58
CA ILE A 108 2.61 0.08 8.61
C ILE A 108 2.97 -1.40 8.64
N ASP A 109 3.38 -1.89 9.81
CA ASP A 109 3.74 -3.28 10.05
C ASP A 109 2.62 -3.99 10.81
N HIS A 110 2.25 -5.20 10.39
CA HIS A 110 1.23 -6.01 11.02
C HIS A 110 1.84 -7.25 11.71
N ASN A 111 1.24 -7.66 12.84
CA ASN A 111 1.78 -8.75 13.68
C ASN A 111 1.81 -10.12 13.01
N ASP A 112 1.07 -10.29 11.92
CA ASP A 112 1.02 -11.50 11.10
C ASP A 112 2.00 -11.45 9.90
N ASN A 113 3.10 -10.70 10.06
CA ASN A 113 4.27 -10.64 9.17
C ASN A 113 3.93 -10.16 7.75
N TRP A 114 3.28 -9.02 7.65
CA TRP A 114 3.19 -8.26 6.41
C TRP A 114 3.20 -6.76 6.70
N SER A 115 3.57 -5.99 5.70
CA SER A 115 3.64 -4.53 5.82
C SER A 115 3.10 -3.84 4.57
N VAL A 116 2.75 -2.56 4.70
CA VAL A 116 2.49 -1.66 3.57
C VAL A 116 3.45 -0.49 3.65
N ILE A 117 4.12 -0.22 2.54
CA ILE A 117 5.10 0.86 2.41
C ILE A 117 4.59 1.86 1.38
N VAL A 118 4.54 3.14 1.77
CA VAL A 118 4.22 4.25 0.87
C VAL A 118 5.30 5.31 0.93
N GLN A 119 5.85 5.66 -0.23
CA GLN A 119 6.95 6.61 -0.32
C GLN A 119 6.96 7.34 -1.66
N GLU A 120 7.68 8.46 -1.71
CA GLU A 120 8.06 9.06 -2.97
C GLU A 120 9.02 8.13 -3.71
N ASP A 121 8.78 7.93 -5.00
CA ASP A 121 9.66 7.16 -5.87
C ASP A 121 9.77 7.84 -7.25
N ALA A 122 11.01 8.18 -7.62
CA ALA A 122 11.29 8.84 -8.90
C ALA A 122 10.96 7.95 -10.12
N ARG A 123 10.92 6.63 -9.95
CA ARG A 123 10.51 5.68 -10.98
C ARG A 123 9.03 5.79 -11.31
N CYS A 124 8.22 6.33 -10.39
CA CYS A 124 6.77 6.48 -10.52
C CYS A 124 6.33 7.83 -11.10
N LYS A 125 7.22 8.58 -11.77
CA LYS A 125 6.98 9.95 -12.28
C LYS A 125 6.10 10.04 -13.55
N HIS A 126 5.34 9.01 -13.84
CA HIS A 126 4.53 8.91 -15.06
C HIS A 126 3.29 9.82 -15.02
#